data_AF-A0A2K5YLM9-F1
#
_entry.id   AF-A0A2K5YLM9-F1
#
_cell.length_a   1.000
_cell.length_b   1.000
_cell.length_c   1.000
_cell.angle_alpha   90.00
_cell.angle_beta   90.00
_cell.angle_gamma   90.00
#
_symmetry.space_group_name_H-M   'P 1'
#
loop_
_entity.id
_entity.type
_entity.pdbx_description
1 polymer ?
#
loop_
_entity_poly.entity_id
_entity_poly.type
_entity_poly.pdbx_seq_one_letter_code
_entity_poly.pdbx_strand_id
1 'polypeptide(L)'
;MVWWVPPFLLSILFLASYVGAAVDLTLLANLRFTDPQRFFLTCVSGEAGAGRGSDAWGPPLLLEKDDRIVRTPPGQPLRLARNGSHQVTLHRFSKPSDLVGVFSCVGGSGTRRTRVIYVHNSPGAHLLPDKVTHTVNKGDTAVLSARVHKEKQTDVIWKSNGSYFHTLDWHEAQDGRFLLQLPNVQPPSSGIYSATYLEASPLGSAFFRLIVRGCGAGRWGPDCTKECPGCLHGGVCHDHDGECVCPPGFTGTRCEQACREGRFGQSCQEQCPGISGCRGLTFCLPDPYGCSCGSGWRGSQCQEACTPGHFGADCRLQCQCQNGGTCDRFSGCVCPSGWHGVHCEKSRDWVDGSASTEKQNMDEGRFGGHVSAPVEAPG
;
A
#
# COMPACT_ATOMS: atom_id res chain seq x y z
N MET A 1 -12.40 -64.86 25.64
CA MET A 1 -13.23 -63.73 25.22
C MET A 1 -13.24 -62.78 26.42
N VAL A 2 -12.61 -61.61 26.41
CA VAL A 2 -12.82 -60.47 25.54
C VAL A 2 -11.49 -59.71 25.37
N TRP A 3 -11.35 -59.07 24.22
CA TRP A 3 -10.13 -58.52 23.64
C TRP A 3 -9.54 -57.31 24.37
N TRP A 4 -8.21 -57.23 24.29
CA TRP A 4 -7.39 -56.03 24.52
C TRP A 4 -7.61 -54.99 23.41
N VAL A 5 -7.89 -53.73 23.77
CA VAL A 5 -7.55 -52.54 22.97
C VAL A 5 -7.25 -51.38 23.95
N PRO A 6 -6.07 -50.75 23.93
CA PRO A 6 -5.82 -49.51 24.65
C PRO A 6 -6.22 -48.30 23.78
N PRO A 7 -6.89 -47.26 24.31
CA PRO A 7 -7.03 -46.02 23.58
C PRO A 7 -5.75 -45.20 23.79
N PHE A 8 -4.78 -45.34 22.89
CA PHE A 8 -3.85 -44.26 22.60
C PHE A 8 -4.63 -43.14 21.91
N LEU A 9 -5.23 -42.25 22.70
CA LEU A 9 -5.56 -40.91 22.23
C LEU A 9 -4.27 -40.11 22.25
N LEU A 10 -3.49 -40.26 21.17
CA LEU A 10 -2.47 -39.29 20.82
C LEU A 10 -3.19 -37.94 20.68
N SER A 11 -2.95 -37.05 21.62
CA SER A 11 -3.24 -35.63 21.49
C SER A 11 -2.46 -35.10 20.29
N ILE A 12 -3.01 -35.24 19.08
CA ILE A 12 -2.62 -34.41 17.94
C ILE A 12 -3.21 -33.04 18.26
N LEU A 13 -2.50 -32.32 19.13
CA LEU A 13 -2.48 -30.87 19.12
C LEU A 13 -2.06 -30.50 17.70
N PHE A 14 -3.05 -30.30 16.82
CA PHE A 14 -2.89 -29.38 15.71
C PHE A 14 -2.53 -28.04 16.36
N LEU A 15 -1.23 -27.81 16.55
CA LEU A 15 -0.68 -26.47 16.50
C LEU A 15 -0.92 -25.99 15.07
N ALA A 16 -2.17 -25.64 14.78
CA ALA A 16 -2.45 -24.66 13.77
C ALA A 16 -1.71 -23.41 14.26
N SER A 17 -0.50 -23.21 13.74
CA SER A 17 0.17 -21.93 13.77
C SER A 17 -0.78 -20.97 13.08
N TYR A 18 -1.66 -20.38 13.87
CA TYR A 18 -2.50 -19.27 13.49
C TYR A 18 -1.53 -18.10 13.26
N VAL A 19 -0.89 -18.08 12.09
CA VAL A 19 -0.25 -16.89 11.56
C VAL A 19 -1.41 -15.95 11.28
N GLY A 20 -1.75 -15.17 12.30
CA GLY A 20 -2.86 -14.23 12.21
C GLY A 20 -2.51 -13.13 11.21
N ALA A 21 -3.43 -12.85 10.30
CA ALA A 21 -3.30 -11.76 9.33
C ALA A 21 -2.92 -10.45 10.02
N ALA A 22 -2.06 -9.66 9.35
CA ALA A 22 -1.74 -8.31 9.77
C ALA A 22 -3.00 -7.42 9.74
N VAL A 23 -3.03 -6.39 10.58
CA VAL A 23 -4.17 -5.48 10.65
C VAL A 23 -4.15 -4.55 9.44
N ASP A 24 -5.25 -4.48 8.69
CA ASP A 24 -5.43 -3.52 7.58
C ASP A 24 -5.41 -2.09 8.14
N LEU A 25 -4.25 -1.42 8.03
CA LEU A 25 -4.02 -0.10 8.58
C LEU A 25 -3.65 0.87 7.46
N THR A 26 -4.40 1.96 7.33
CA THR A 26 -4.10 3.03 6.36
C THR A 26 -3.94 4.35 7.09
N LEU A 27 -2.84 5.06 6.83
CA LEU A 27 -2.59 6.42 7.33
C LEU A 27 -2.73 7.42 6.19
N LEU A 28 -3.70 8.33 6.31
CA LEU A 28 -3.98 9.37 5.34
C LEU A 28 -3.45 10.71 5.85
N ALA A 29 -2.84 11.50 4.97
CA ALA A 29 -2.51 12.90 5.24
C ALA A 29 -3.15 13.83 4.20
N ASN A 30 -3.75 14.93 4.68
CA ASN A 30 -4.30 15.96 3.81
C ASN A 30 -3.24 16.97 3.41
N LEU A 31 -2.81 16.91 2.14
CA LEU A 31 -1.78 17.78 1.58
C LEU A 31 -2.34 19.00 0.84
N ARG A 32 -3.67 19.18 0.80
CA ARG A 32 -4.32 20.28 0.07
C ARG A 32 -3.96 21.66 0.59
N PHE A 33 -3.63 21.74 1.88
CA PHE A 33 -3.42 23.00 2.56
C PHE A 33 -2.07 22.98 3.24
N THR A 34 -1.29 24.04 3.00
CA THR A 34 -0.08 24.35 3.76
C THR A 34 -0.39 25.00 5.11
N ASP A 35 -1.68 25.31 5.35
CA ASP A 35 -2.21 25.84 6.61
C ASP A 35 -2.25 24.75 7.68
N PRO A 36 -1.50 24.91 8.80
CA PRO A 36 -1.49 23.97 9.91
C PRO A 36 -2.87 23.64 10.49
N GLN A 37 -3.81 24.59 10.47
CA GLN A 37 -5.16 24.37 11.02
C GLN A 37 -6.03 23.48 10.14
N ARG A 38 -5.69 23.35 8.85
CA ARG A 38 -6.41 22.52 7.87
C ARG A 38 -5.72 21.21 7.55
N PHE A 39 -4.46 21.06 7.98
CA PHE A 39 -3.75 19.80 7.91
C PHE A 39 -4.29 18.82 8.97
N PHE A 40 -4.51 17.57 8.54
CA PHE A 40 -4.89 16.48 9.42
C PHE A 40 -4.23 15.18 8.98
N LEU A 41 -4.04 14.30 9.95
CA LEU A 41 -3.62 12.92 9.76
C LEU A 41 -4.74 12.02 10.26
N THR A 42 -5.21 11.11 9.44
CA THR A 42 -6.25 10.15 9.82
C THR A 42 -5.69 8.75 9.66
N CYS A 43 -5.70 7.99 10.74
CA CYS A 43 -5.43 6.57 10.70
C CYS A 43 -6.75 5.79 10.74
N VAL A 44 -6.87 4.84 9.83
CA VAL A 44 -8.05 3.99 9.64
C VAL A 44 -7.64 2.53 9.72
N SER A 45 -8.43 1.72 10.43
CA SER A 45 -8.36 0.27 10.47
C SER A 45 -9.51 -0.32 9.66
N GLY A 46 -9.21 -1.15 8.66
CA GLY A 46 -10.22 -1.85 7.85
C GLY A 46 -11.00 -2.91 8.64
N GLU A 47 -10.45 -3.37 9.76
CA GLU A 47 -11.17 -4.18 10.74
C GLU A 47 -11.89 -3.22 11.71
N ALA A 48 -13.19 -3.00 11.49
CA ALA A 48 -14.04 -2.51 12.57
C ALA A 48 -13.99 -3.58 13.66
N GLY A 49 -13.47 -3.24 14.85
CA GLY A 49 -13.42 -4.19 15.96
C GLY A 49 -14.78 -4.87 16.09
N ALA A 50 -14.82 -6.18 15.83
CA ALA A 50 -16.03 -6.97 15.91
C ALA A 50 -16.45 -7.04 17.39
N GLY A 51 -17.16 -6.00 17.84
CA GLY A 51 -17.59 -5.84 19.22
C GLY A 51 -18.39 -4.55 19.37
N ARG A 52 -19.72 -4.67 19.48
CA ARG A 52 -20.54 -3.64 20.12
C ARG A 52 -20.47 -3.90 21.62
N GLY A 53 -20.02 -2.92 22.42
CA GLY A 53 -20.03 -3.01 23.88
C GLY A 53 -18.63 -3.09 24.52
N SER A 54 -18.58 -3.57 25.77
CA SER A 54 -17.37 -3.69 26.60
C SER A 54 -16.32 -4.67 26.09
N ASP A 55 -16.59 -5.37 24.99
CA ASP A 55 -15.75 -6.44 24.43
C ASP A 55 -14.93 -5.99 23.21
N ALA A 56 -14.54 -4.72 23.14
CA ALA A 56 -13.56 -4.25 22.15
C ALA A 56 -12.15 -4.75 22.53
N TRP A 57 -11.85 -6.02 22.23
CA TRP A 57 -10.59 -6.70 22.60
C TRP A 57 -9.37 -6.30 21.73
N GLY A 58 -9.21 -5.02 21.41
CA GLY A 58 -8.05 -4.50 20.70
C GLY A 58 -7.58 -3.17 21.31
N PRO A 59 -6.26 -2.93 21.48
CA PRO A 59 -5.79 -1.64 21.92
C PRO A 59 -6.22 -0.57 20.91
N PRO A 60 -6.57 0.64 21.38
CA PRO A 60 -7.02 1.70 20.49
C PRO A 60 -5.93 2.07 19.49
N LEU A 61 -6.32 2.46 18.28
CA LEU A 61 -5.39 3.05 17.31
C LEU A 61 -4.59 4.17 17.97
N LEU A 62 -3.27 4.08 17.82
CA LEU A 62 -2.31 5.01 18.37
C LEU A 62 -1.67 5.81 17.25
N LEU A 63 -2.01 7.09 17.15
CA LEU A 63 -1.45 8.01 16.16
C LEU A 63 -0.62 9.06 16.89
N GLU A 64 0.69 9.06 16.62
CA GLU A 64 1.67 9.85 17.36
C GLU A 64 2.68 10.50 16.41
N LYS A 65 3.32 11.56 16.91
CA LYS A 65 4.48 12.20 16.31
C LYS A 65 5.75 11.68 16.98
N ASP A 66 6.76 11.32 16.20
CA ASP A 66 8.07 10.89 16.69
C ASP A 66 9.08 12.05 16.63
N ASP A 67 9.22 12.75 17.76
CA ASP A 67 10.14 13.89 17.91
C ASP A 67 11.60 13.46 18.18
N ARG A 68 11.93 12.16 18.15
CA ARG A 68 13.30 11.67 18.39
C ARG A 68 14.24 11.98 17.23
N ILE A 69 13.71 12.05 16.01
CA ILE A 69 14.48 12.29 14.78
C ILE A 69 14.64 13.78 14.51
N VAL A 70 13.56 14.55 14.65
CA VAL A 70 13.56 16.01 14.51
C VAL A 70 12.74 16.61 15.64
N ARG A 71 13.42 17.39 16.49
CA ARG A 71 12.75 18.09 17.59
C ARG A 71 12.13 19.37 17.05
N THR A 72 10.82 19.52 17.25
CA THR A 72 10.14 20.79 17.04
C THR A 72 10.10 21.61 18.31
N PRO A 73 10.10 22.95 18.24
CA PRO A 73 9.98 23.79 19.42
C PRO A 73 8.67 23.45 20.15
N PRO A 74 8.62 23.48 21.49
CA PRO A 74 7.43 23.13 22.26
C PRO A 74 6.20 23.91 21.75
N GLY A 75 5.08 23.22 21.67
CA GLY A 75 3.81 23.72 21.13
C GLY A 75 2.64 23.25 21.98
N GLN A 76 1.42 23.63 21.58
CA GLN A 76 0.24 23.06 22.22
C GLN A 76 0.15 21.56 21.90
N PRO A 77 -0.35 20.73 22.83
CA PRO A 77 -0.54 19.31 22.56
C PRO A 77 -1.46 19.08 21.36
N LEU A 78 -1.02 18.23 20.43
CA LEU A 78 -1.82 17.82 19.28
C LEU A 78 -3.10 17.12 19.77
N ARG A 79 -4.24 17.44 19.17
CA ARG A 79 -5.52 16.86 19.57
C ARG A 79 -5.88 15.64 18.73
N LEU A 80 -6.18 14.56 19.43
CA LEU A 80 -6.69 13.32 18.86
C LEU A 80 -8.22 13.33 18.92
N ALA A 81 -8.86 13.28 17.75
CA ALA A 81 -10.27 12.97 17.63
C ALA A 81 -10.41 11.47 17.30
N ARG A 82 -11.27 10.76 18.03
CA ARG A 82 -11.60 9.36 17.75
C ARG A 82 -13.00 9.28 17.17
N ASN A 83 -13.16 8.48 16.12
CA ASN A 83 -14.44 8.14 15.56
C ASN A 83 -14.60 6.61 15.64
N GLY A 84 -15.19 6.15 16.74
CA GLY A 84 -15.22 4.71 17.08
C GLY A 84 -13.83 4.12 17.35
N SER A 85 -13.70 2.81 17.18
CA SER A 85 -12.45 2.05 17.32
C SER A 85 -11.62 1.98 16.04
N HIS A 86 -12.23 2.20 14.88
CA HIS A 86 -11.64 2.01 13.56
C HIS A 86 -10.94 3.26 13.02
N GLN A 87 -11.12 4.44 13.62
CA GLN A 87 -10.57 5.68 13.08
C GLN A 87 -10.08 6.64 14.18
N VAL A 88 -8.87 7.17 13.99
CA VAL A 88 -8.30 8.23 14.82
C VAL A 88 -7.70 9.34 13.95
N THR A 89 -7.94 10.60 14.31
CA THR A 89 -7.51 11.77 13.55
C THR A 89 -6.74 12.76 14.41
N LEU A 90 -5.53 13.09 13.99
CA LEU A 90 -4.69 14.15 14.53
C LEU A 90 -4.94 15.45 13.76
N HIS A 91 -5.25 16.53 14.46
CA HIS A 91 -5.62 17.83 13.88
C HIS A 91 -5.20 18.98 14.80
N ARG A 92 -5.43 20.23 14.35
CA ARG A 92 -5.13 21.49 15.09
C ARG A 92 -3.64 21.68 15.37
N PHE A 93 -2.82 21.64 14.32
CA PHE A 93 -1.41 21.99 14.41
C PHE A 93 -1.29 23.51 14.60
N SER A 94 -0.56 23.96 15.62
CA SER A 94 -0.55 25.39 15.98
C SER A 94 0.31 26.22 15.03
N LYS A 95 1.43 25.65 14.56
CA LYS A 95 2.42 26.35 13.72
C LYS A 95 2.97 25.43 12.62
N PRO A 96 3.49 25.98 11.51
CA PRO A 96 4.04 25.18 10.40
C PRO A 96 5.15 24.21 10.81
N SER A 97 5.95 24.55 11.83
CA SER A 97 6.98 23.63 12.33
C SER A 97 6.39 22.35 12.92
N ASP A 98 5.17 22.39 13.48
CA ASP A 98 4.54 21.21 14.11
C ASP A 98 4.23 20.12 13.08
N LEU A 99 4.04 20.54 11.82
CA LEU A 99 3.79 19.64 10.70
C LEU A 99 5.05 18.86 10.32
N VAL A 100 6.25 19.43 10.52
CA VAL A 100 7.50 18.79 10.10
C VAL A 100 7.82 17.62 11.01
N GLY A 101 8.13 16.48 10.40
CA GLY A 101 8.67 15.32 11.11
C GLY A 101 8.02 14.00 10.70
N VAL A 102 8.11 13.05 11.62
CA VAL A 102 7.71 11.66 11.42
C VAL A 102 6.49 11.38 12.27
N PHE A 103 5.48 10.81 11.66
CA PHE A 103 4.24 10.40 12.32
C PHE A 103 4.08 8.90 12.14
N SER A 104 3.56 8.23 13.15
CA SER A 104 3.25 6.82 13.06
C SER A 104 1.86 6.52 13.56
N CYS A 105 1.15 5.69 12.82
CA CYS A 105 -0.02 5.00 13.32
C CYS A 105 0.32 3.56 13.67
N VAL A 106 -0.18 3.10 14.81
CA VAL A 106 -0.03 1.74 15.27
C VAL A 106 -1.39 1.16 15.63
N GLY A 107 -1.68 -0.02 15.10
CA GLY A 107 -2.89 -0.80 15.37
C GLY A 107 -2.57 -2.27 15.64
N GLY A 108 -3.54 -3.01 16.18
CA GLY A 108 -3.40 -4.43 16.53
C GLY A 108 -2.82 -4.70 17.92
N SER A 109 -2.88 -5.97 18.35
CA SER A 109 -2.47 -6.44 19.68
C SER A 109 -1.44 -7.56 19.61
N GLY A 110 -0.56 -7.66 20.60
CA GLY A 110 0.44 -8.73 20.72
C GLY A 110 1.33 -8.83 19.48
N THR A 111 1.34 -10.02 18.84
CA THR A 111 2.11 -10.31 17.63
C THR A 111 1.51 -9.74 16.34
N ARG A 112 0.27 -9.23 16.35
CA ARG A 112 -0.42 -8.64 15.18
C ARG A 112 -0.29 -7.11 15.10
N ARG A 113 0.76 -6.56 15.71
CA ARG A 113 0.95 -5.11 15.80
C ARG A 113 1.48 -4.58 14.46
N THR A 114 0.67 -3.77 13.79
CA THR A 114 1.02 -3.15 12.50
C THR A 114 1.35 -1.68 12.71
N ARG A 115 2.45 -1.20 12.10
CA ARG A 115 2.88 0.19 12.16
C ARG A 115 2.95 0.76 10.75
N VAL A 116 2.34 1.93 10.56
CA VAL A 116 2.43 2.71 9.34
C VAL A 116 3.10 4.04 9.68
N ILE A 117 4.07 4.45 8.86
CA ILE A 117 4.86 5.66 9.08
C ILE A 117 4.62 6.64 7.94
N TYR A 118 4.34 7.88 8.30
CA TYR A 118 4.24 9.01 7.38
C TYR A 118 5.31 10.05 7.72
N VAL A 119 5.94 10.61 6.70
CA VAL A 119 6.98 11.65 6.84
C VAL A 119 6.49 12.90 6.14
N HIS A 120 6.36 13.98 6.89
CA HIS A 120 5.97 15.27 6.33
C HIS A 120 7.16 16.19 6.17
N ASN A 121 7.30 16.73 4.96
CA ASN A 121 8.30 17.71 4.60
C ASN A 121 7.66 19.10 4.58
N SER A 122 8.36 20.12 5.11
CA SER A 122 7.89 21.50 5.02
C SER A 122 7.82 21.94 3.55
N PRO A 123 6.68 22.46 3.06
CA PRO A 123 6.60 23.03 1.71
C PRO A 123 7.56 24.19 1.48
N GLY A 124 7.99 24.87 2.55
CA GLY A 124 8.95 25.98 2.52
C GLY A 124 10.39 25.58 2.83
N ALA A 125 10.72 24.29 2.85
CA ALA A 125 12.07 23.78 3.11
C ALA A 125 13.10 24.28 2.07
N HIS A 126 14.38 24.23 2.41
CA HIS A 126 15.44 24.60 1.47
C HIS A 126 15.71 23.49 0.46
N LEU A 127 15.60 22.25 0.93
CA LEU A 127 15.72 21.03 0.14
C LEU A 127 14.39 20.29 0.21
N LEU A 128 13.96 19.71 -0.91
CA LEU A 128 12.77 18.88 -0.99
C LEU A 128 13.14 17.51 -1.55
N PRO A 129 12.60 16.41 -1.00
CA PRO A 129 12.83 15.08 -1.55
C PRO A 129 12.11 14.94 -2.90
N ASP A 130 12.76 14.36 -3.91
CA ASP A 130 12.09 13.99 -5.16
C ASP A 130 11.01 12.92 -4.92
N LYS A 131 11.28 12.03 -3.96
CA LYS A 131 10.34 11.02 -3.47
C LYS A 131 10.55 10.86 -1.97
N VAL A 132 9.47 10.90 -1.20
CA VAL A 132 9.56 10.79 0.26
C VAL A 132 9.85 9.37 0.69
N THR A 133 9.20 8.37 0.09
CA THR A 133 9.36 6.96 0.48
C THR A 133 10.02 6.14 -0.63
N HIS A 134 11.07 5.42 -0.26
CA HIS A 134 11.81 4.54 -1.15
C HIS A 134 11.72 3.12 -0.62
N THR A 135 11.17 2.21 -1.42
CA THR A 135 11.20 0.78 -1.16
C THR A 135 12.21 0.15 -2.11
N VAL A 136 13.17 -0.59 -1.55
CA VAL A 136 14.22 -1.30 -2.28
C VAL A 136 14.38 -2.71 -1.71
N ASN A 137 15.07 -3.59 -2.42
CA ASN A 137 15.33 -4.95 -1.97
C ASN A 137 16.69 -5.04 -1.25
N LYS A 138 16.84 -6.07 -0.42
CA LYS A 138 18.15 -6.41 0.17
C LYS A 138 19.19 -6.60 -0.93
N GLY A 139 20.32 -5.92 -0.80
CA GLY A 139 21.43 -5.96 -1.75
C GLY A 139 21.35 -4.94 -2.89
N ASP A 140 20.22 -4.23 -3.05
CA ASP A 140 20.11 -3.17 -4.05
C ASP A 140 20.94 -1.92 -3.65
N THR A 141 21.14 -1.00 -4.59
CA THR A 141 21.63 0.34 -4.29
C THR A 141 20.43 1.29 -4.13
N ALA A 142 20.28 1.89 -2.95
CA ALA A 142 19.28 2.94 -2.74
C ALA A 142 19.86 4.31 -3.10
N VAL A 143 19.08 5.12 -3.83
CA VAL A 143 19.46 6.50 -4.17
C VAL A 143 18.41 7.46 -3.63
N LEU A 144 18.81 8.32 -2.71
CA LEU A 144 17.97 9.39 -2.16
C LEU A 144 18.34 10.71 -2.87
N SER A 145 17.34 11.41 -3.38
CA SER A 145 17.53 12.64 -4.16
C SER A 145 16.89 13.84 -3.47
N ALA A 146 17.72 14.76 -2.99
CA ALA A 146 17.31 16.03 -2.39
C ALA A 146 17.43 17.15 -3.44
N ARG A 147 16.30 17.64 -3.93
CA ARG A 147 16.24 18.75 -4.88
C ARG A 147 16.38 20.09 -4.16
N VAL A 148 17.17 20.98 -4.74
CA VAL A 148 17.30 22.37 -4.27
C VAL A 148 16.02 23.14 -4.55
N HIS A 149 15.38 23.64 -3.49
CA HIS A 149 14.23 24.54 -3.56
C HIS A 149 14.61 25.99 -3.23
N LYS A 150 15.47 26.17 -2.23
CA LYS A 150 16.09 27.47 -1.88
C LYS A 150 17.59 27.25 -1.72
N GLU A 151 18.34 27.81 -2.64
CA GLU A 151 19.79 27.62 -2.71
C GLU A 151 20.52 28.26 -1.53
N LYS A 152 21.58 27.60 -1.06
CA LYS A 152 22.55 28.13 -0.12
C LYS A 152 23.94 27.67 -0.56
N GLN A 153 24.91 28.57 -0.52
CA GLN A 153 26.32 28.27 -0.84
C GLN A 153 27.01 27.62 0.36
N THR A 154 26.58 26.41 0.70
CA THR A 154 27.13 25.65 1.82
C THR A 154 26.85 24.16 1.66
N ASP A 155 27.63 23.33 2.33
CA ASP A 155 27.58 21.87 2.22
C ASP A 155 26.27 21.29 2.74
N VAL A 156 25.97 20.06 2.34
CA VAL A 156 24.78 19.34 2.77
C VAL A 156 25.16 18.18 3.68
N ILE A 157 24.66 18.25 4.92
CA ILE A 157 24.77 17.16 5.89
C ILE A 157 23.61 16.19 5.69
N TRP A 158 23.97 14.92 5.49
CA TRP A 158 23.07 13.79 5.53
C TRP A 158 23.06 13.15 6.92
N LYS A 159 21.87 12.82 7.39
CA LYS A 159 21.64 12.11 8.65
C LYS A 159 20.82 10.85 8.42
N SER A 160 21.09 9.82 9.23
CA SER A 160 20.29 8.59 9.32
C SER A 160 19.74 8.47 10.74
N ASN A 161 18.42 8.40 10.86
CA ASN A 161 17.69 8.38 12.13
C ASN A 161 18.11 9.48 13.11
N GLY A 162 18.44 10.67 12.59
CA GLY A 162 18.88 11.84 13.35
C GLY A 162 20.39 11.89 13.64
N SER A 163 21.12 10.80 13.43
CA SER A 163 22.58 10.73 13.59
C SER A 163 23.28 11.17 12.31
N TYR A 164 24.45 11.82 12.44
CA TYR A 164 25.31 12.14 11.30
C TYR A 164 25.61 10.88 10.46
N PHE A 165 25.54 11.01 9.14
CA PHE A 165 25.81 9.93 8.21
C PHE A 165 26.91 10.29 7.21
N HIS A 166 26.76 11.41 6.50
CA HIS A 166 27.68 11.84 5.44
C HIS A 166 27.56 13.35 5.22
N THR A 167 28.56 13.97 4.58
CA THR A 167 28.49 15.36 4.10
C THR A 167 28.83 15.37 2.62
N LEU A 168 28.08 16.13 1.83
CA LEU A 168 28.40 16.43 0.43
C LEU A 168 28.78 17.90 0.30
N ASP A 169 29.86 18.16 -0.43
CA ASP A 169 30.25 19.51 -0.82
C ASP A 169 29.18 20.12 -1.74
N TRP A 170 28.96 21.42 -1.62
CA TRP A 170 27.93 22.11 -2.40
C TRP A 170 28.14 22.02 -3.92
N HIS A 171 29.39 21.86 -4.41
CA HIS A 171 29.69 21.65 -5.83
C HIS A 171 29.34 20.24 -6.32
N GLU A 172 29.08 19.28 -5.43
CA GLU A 172 28.66 17.92 -5.79
C GLU A 172 27.17 17.86 -6.19
N ALA A 173 26.44 18.99 -6.14
CA ALA A 173 25.08 19.06 -6.64
C ALA A 173 25.02 18.78 -8.16
N GLN A 174 24.23 17.79 -8.55
CA GLN A 174 24.03 17.40 -9.94
C GLN A 174 22.62 17.81 -10.38
N ASP A 175 22.51 18.68 -11.39
CA ASP A 175 21.23 19.18 -11.91
C ASP A 175 20.28 19.70 -10.81
N GLY A 176 20.84 20.49 -9.88
CA GLY A 176 20.11 21.04 -8.74
C GLY A 176 19.67 19.99 -7.71
N ARG A 177 20.38 18.85 -7.62
CA ARG A 177 20.10 17.77 -6.67
C ARG A 177 21.35 17.31 -5.94
N PHE A 178 21.19 17.04 -4.66
CA PHE A 178 22.15 16.29 -3.86
C PHE A 178 21.71 14.83 -3.80
N LEU A 179 22.61 13.92 -4.19
CA LEU A 179 22.32 12.49 -4.27
C LEU A 179 23.07 11.73 -3.18
N LEU A 180 22.35 10.99 -2.34
CA LEU A 180 22.95 10.03 -1.43
C LEU A 180 22.78 8.62 -1.99
N GLN A 181 23.88 7.97 -2.36
CA GLN A 181 23.90 6.59 -2.82
C GLN A 181 24.29 5.65 -1.67
N LEU A 182 23.48 4.63 -1.45
CA LEU A 182 23.68 3.60 -0.43
C LEU A 182 23.80 2.26 -1.16
N PRO A 183 25.01 1.77 -1.49
CA PRO A 183 25.18 0.51 -2.18
C PRO A 183 24.94 -0.69 -1.25
N ASN A 184 24.44 -1.79 -1.80
CA ASN A 184 24.26 -3.07 -1.10
C ASN A 184 23.48 -2.96 0.23
N VAL A 185 22.33 -2.28 0.20
CA VAL A 185 21.55 -2.01 1.42
C VAL A 185 21.07 -3.30 2.09
N GLN A 186 21.01 -3.28 3.41
CA GLN A 186 20.49 -4.38 4.22
C GLN A 186 19.25 -3.91 4.99
N PRO A 187 18.40 -4.80 5.53
CA PRO A 187 17.23 -4.41 6.32
C PRO A 187 17.51 -3.37 7.43
N PRO A 188 18.65 -3.43 8.17
CA PRO A 188 19.03 -2.40 9.14
C PRO A 188 19.33 -1.02 8.56
N SER A 189 19.55 -0.90 7.25
CA SER A 189 19.71 0.39 6.56
C SER A 189 18.38 1.16 6.44
N SER A 190 17.24 0.49 6.67
CA SER A 190 15.92 1.13 6.71
C SER A 190 15.85 2.21 7.79
N GLY A 191 15.10 3.27 7.53
CA GLY A 191 14.97 4.36 8.49
C GLY A 191 14.60 5.68 7.85
N ILE A 192 14.75 6.74 8.64
CA ILE A 192 14.47 8.10 8.24
C ILE A 192 15.79 8.80 7.95
N TYR A 193 15.98 9.23 6.71
CA TYR A 193 17.15 9.99 6.30
C TYR A 193 16.76 11.46 6.18
N SER A 194 17.71 12.36 6.40
CA SER A 194 17.51 13.77 6.10
C SER A 194 18.72 14.43 5.47
N ALA A 195 18.47 15.39 4.58
CA ALA A 195 19.47 16.24 3.95
C ALA A 195 19.24 17.69 4.39
N THR A 196 20.26 18.33 4.96
CA THR A 196 20.19 19.66 5.54
C THR A 196 21.40 20.46 5.12
N TYR A 197 21.21 21.70 4.65
CA TYR A 197 22.33 22.62 4.50
C TYR A 197 23.03 22.82 5.85
N LEU A 198 24.35 22.88 5.83
CA LEU A 198 25.17 23.23 6.98
C LEU A 198 24.69 24.56 7.58
N GLU A 199 24.65 24.64 8.91
CA GLU A 199 24.12 25.77 9.70
C GLU A 199 22.64 26.13 9.50
N ALA A 200 21.89 25.40 8.65
CA ALA A 200 20.45 25.59 8.51
C ALA A 200 19.67 24.85 9.61
N SER A 201 18.46 25.35 9.89
CA SER A 201 17.53 24.65 10.77
C SER A 201 17.13 23.28 10.19
N PRO A 202 17.14 22.19 11.00
CA PRO A 202 16.65 20.87 10.59
C PRO A 202 15.17 20.83 10.17
N LEU A 203 14.40 21.88 10.47
CA LEU A 203 13.01 22.00 10.02
C LEU A 203 12.88 22.33 8.53
N GLY A 204 13.96 22.83 7.93
CA GLY A 204 14.06 23.12 6.50
C GLY A 204 14.78 22.04 5.70
N SER A 205 14.92 20.84 6.25
CA SER A 205 15.56 19.68 5.63
C SER A 205 14.61 18.93 4.70
N ALA A 206 15.18 18.21 3.73
CA ALA A 206 14.48 17.14 3.05
C ALA A 206 14.52 15.88 3.92
N PHE A 207 13.39 15.24 4.16
CA PHE A 207 13.24 13.99 4.90
C PHE A 207 12.77 12.87 3.97
N PHE A 208 13.43 11.72 4.10
CA PHE A 208 13.19 10.52 3.33
C PHE A 208 12.90 9.36 4.27
N ARG A 209 12.11 8.40 3.79
CA ARG A 209 11.88 7.12 4.42
C ARG A 209 12.42 6.03 3.50
N LEU A 210 13.47 5.33 3.94
CA LEU A 210 14.00 4.17 3.26
C LEU A 210 13.43 2.90 3.89
N ILE A 211 12.87 2.03 3.06
CA ILE A 211 12.35 0.70 3.40
C ILE A 211 13.17 -0.30 2.60
N VAL A 212 13.90 -1.18 3.30
CA VAL A 212 14.67 -2.25 2.69
C VAL A 212 13.98 -3.57 3.02
N ARG A 213 13.47 -4.27 1.99
CA ARG A 213 12.86 -5.60 2.14
C ARG A 213 13.90 -6.60 2.65
N GLY A 214 13.47 -7.61 3.41
CA GLY A 214 14.32 -8.70 3.92
C GLY A 214 14.90 -9.61 2.86
N CYS A 215 14.27 -9.64 1.67
CA CYS A 215 14.67 -10.46 0.54
C CYS A 215 15.08 -9.64 -0.68
N GLY A 216 15.78 -10.31 -1.61
CA GLY A 216 16.05 -9.78 -2.94
C GLY A 216 14.77 -9.62 -3.77
N ALA A 217 14.90 -8.98 -4.93
CA ALA A 217 13.78 -8.75 -5.84
C ALA A 217 13.04 -10.06 -6.19
N GLY A 218 11.70 -10.02 -6.13
CA GLY A 218 10.85 -11.14 -6.53
C GLY A 218 10.81 -12.33 -5.56
N ARG A 219 11.47 -12.25 -4.39
CA ARG A 219 11.49 -13.34 -3.40
C ARG A 219 10.87 -12.95 -2.05
N TRP A 220 10.46 -13.98 -1.30
CA TRP A 220 9.91 -13.88 0.06
C TRP A 220 10.15 -15.16 0.87
N GLY A 221 9.79 -15.11 2.15
CA GLY A 221 9.93 -16.18 3.13
C GLY A 221 11.16 -15.99 4.03
N PRO A 222 11.25 -16.77 5.12
CA PRO A 222 12.34 -16.64 6.10
C PRO A 222 13.73 -16.80 5.47
N ASP A 223 13.85 -17.66 4.45
CA ASP A 223 15.09 -17.94 3.72
C ASP A 223 15.11 -17.33 2.31
N CYS A 224 14.12 -16.51 1.96
CA CYS A 224 13.99 -15.90 0.62
C CYS A 224 13.99 -16.89 -0.55
N THR A 225 13.50 -18.12 -0.35
CA THR A 225 13.48 -19.17 -1.38
C THR A 225 12.21 -19.17 -2.21
N LYS A 226 11.12 -18.59 -1.70
CA LYS A 226 9.83 -18.57 -2.37
C LYS A 226 9.72 -17.38 -3.32
N GLU A 227 8.98 -17.58 -4.41
CA GLU A 227 8.74 -16.55 -5.42
C GLU A 227 7.47 -15.75 -5.10
N CYS A 228 7.53 -14.44 -5.31
CA CYS A 228 6.40 -13.55 -5.14
C CYS A 228 5.33 -13.81 -6.22
N PRO A 229 4.03 -13.70 -5.89
CA PRO A 229 2.93 -14.04 -6.81
C PRO A 229 2.74 -13.07 -7.99
N GLY A 230 3.64 -12.11 -8.21
CA GLY A 230 3.51 -11.06 -9.23
C GLY A 230 2.35 -10.11 -8.94
N CYS A 231 2.56 -9.17 -8.02
CA CYS A 231 1.59 -8.14 -7.64
C CYS A 231 1.37 -7.15 -8.80
N LEU A 232 0.11 -6.90 -9.15
CA LEU A 232 -0.30 -6.02 -10.22
C LEU A 232 -0.53 -4.59 -9.73
N HIS A 233 -0.72 -3.68 -10.69
CA HIS A 233 -1.08 -2.28 -10.45
C HIS A 233 -0.16 -1.51 -9.47
N GLY A 234 1.09 -1.92 -9.32
CA GLY A 234 2.05 -1.29 -8.40
C GLY A 234 1.98 -1.82 -6.97
N GLY A 235 1.31 -2.94 -6.73
CA GLY A 235 1.37 -3.66 -5.46
C GLY A 235 2.77 -4.16 -5.14
N VAL A 236 3.08 -4.27 -3.85
CA VAL A 236 4.41 -4.69 -3.38
C VAL A 236 4.27 -5.99 -2.59
N CYS A 237 5.05 -7.00 -2.99
CA CYS A 237 5.10 -8.29 -2.30
C CYS A 237 5.77 -8.15 -0.93
N HIS A 238 5.08 -8.53 0.12
CA HIS A 238 5.60 -8.59 1.47
C HIS A 238 6.60 -9.75 1.60
N ASP A 239 7.79 -9.47 2.11
CA ASP A 239 8.91 -10.40 2.08
C ASP A 239 8.84 -11.51 3.13
N HIS A 240 7.94 -11.42 4.11
CA HIS A 240 7.79 -12.47 5.13
C HIS A 240 6.73 -13.53 4.77
N ASP A 241 5.59 -13.13 4.21
CA ASP A 241 4.42 -13.99 3.96
C ASP A 241 4.04 -14.10 2.47
N GLY A 242 4.63 -13.27 1.60
CA GLY A 242 4.39 -13.30 0.15
C GLY A 242 3.09 -12.64 -0.29
N GLU A 243 2.33 -12.02 0.63
CA GLU A 243 1.10 -11.31 0.29
C GLU A 243 1.39 -9.99 -0.44
N CYS A 244 0.48 -9.57 -1.33
CA CYS A 244 0.60 -8.29 -2.00
C CYS A 244 -0.04 -7.17 -1.18
N VAL A 245 0.76 -6.16 -0.82
CA VAL A 245 0.22 -4.90 -0.28
C VAL A 245 -0.24 -4.05 -1.45
N CYS A 246 -1.55 -3.87 -1.57
CA CYS A 246 -2.17 -3.22 -2.71
C CYS A 246 -2.19 -1.69 -2.58
N PRO A 247 -1.96 -0.95 -3.69
CA PRO A 247 -2.04 0.49 -3.69
C PRO A 247 -3.46 0.98 -3.42
N PRO A 248 -3.63 2.22 -2.89
CA PRO A 248 -4.95 2.76 -2.61
C PRO A 248 -5.78 2.88 -3.90
N GLY A 249 -6.90 2.16 -3.93
CA GLY A 249 -7.78 2.04 -5.10
C GLY A 249 -7.73 0.67 -5.78
N PHE A 250 -6.95 -0.29 -5.27
CA PHE A 250 -6.91 -1.66 -5.77
C PHE A 250 -7.02 -2.68 -4.62
N THR A 251 -7.55 -3.86 -4.94
CA THR A 251 -7.73 -5.01 -4.04
C THR A 251 -7.53 -6.33 -4.81
N GLY A 252 -7.71 -7.45 -4.14
CA GLY A 252 -7.42 -8.80 -4.63
C GLY A 252 -6.08 -9.30 -4.11
N THR A 253 -5.86 -10.62 -4.19
CA THR A 253 -4.63 -11.25 -3.70
C THR A 253 -3.40 -10.84 -4.49
N ARG A 254 -3.59 -10.34 -5.72
CA ARG A 254 -2.54 -9.80 -6.59
C ARG A 254 -2.80 -8.36 -6.98
N CYS A 255 -3.69 -7.64 -6.28
CA CYS A 255 -4.06 -6.26 -6.58
C CYS A 255 -4.67 -6.07 -7.98
N GLU A 256 -5.29 -7.11 -8.52
CA GLU A 256 -5.83 -7.17 -9.88
C GLU A 256 -7.17 -6.43 -10.03
N GLN A 257 -7.86 -6.13 -8.94
CA GLN A 257 -9.21 -5.59 -8.94
C GLN A 257 -9.19 -4.10 -8.57
N ALA A 258 -9.74 -3.24 -9.43
CA ALA A 258 -9.91 -1.83 -9.10
C ALA A 258 -11.09 -1.63 -8.13
N CYS A 259 -10.88 -0.81 -7.10
CA CYS A 259 -11.95 -0.31 -6.25
C CYS A 259 -12.85 0.66 -7.05
N ARG A 260 -14.08 0.88 -6.58
CA ARG A 260 -14.87 2.02 -7.06
C ARG A 260 -14.16 3.33 -6.72
N GLU A 261 -14.36 4.35 -7.55
CA GLU A 261 -13.75 5.66 -7.36
C GLU A 261 -14.01 6.21 -5.95
N GLY A 262 -12.95 6.71 -5.31
CA GLY A 262 -13.00 7.27 -3.97
C GLY A 262 -12.91 6.25 -2.83
N ARG A 263 -12.81 4.94 -3.13
CA ARG A 263 -12.68 3.87 -2.13
C ARG A 263 -11.25 3.35 -2.01
N PHE A 264 -10.90 2.88 -0.82
CA PHE A 264 -9.60 2.31 -0.50
C PHE A 264 -9.68 1.27 0.64
N GLY A 265 -8.54 0.77 1.08
CA GLY A 265 -8.41 -0.29 2.07
C GLY A 265 -8.38 -1.66 1.41
N GLN A 266 -7.96 -2.69 2.16
CA GLN A 266 -7.75 -4.04 1.62
C GLN A 266 -9.03 -4.63 1.01
N SER A 267 -10.21 -4.23 1.50
CA SER A 267 -11.52 -4.67 0.98
C SER A 267 -12.29 -3.59 0.19
N CYS A 268 -11.66 -2.45 -0.14
CA CYS A 268 -12.33 -1.29 -0.75
C CYS A 268 -13.55 -0.75 0.03
N GLN A 269 -13.61 -0.97 1.35
CA GLN A 269 -14.76 -0.57 2.16
C GLN A 269 -14.66 0.89 2.66
N GLU A 270 -13.44 1.40 2.79
CA GLU A 270 -13.16 2.75 3.26
C GLU A 270 -13.39 3.78 2.15
N GLN A 271 -13.78 4.99 2.54
CA GLN A 271 -14.13 6.08 1.63
C GLN A 271 -13.27 7.32 1.92
N CYS A 272 -12.74 7.95 0.87
CA CYS A 272 -11.97 9.18 1.00
C CYS A 272 -12.80 10.31 1.63
N PRO A 273 -12.24 11.06 2.60
CA PRO A 273 -12.98 12.12 3.29
C PRO A 273 -13.34 13.28 2.37
N GLY A 274 -14.61 13.70 2.42
CA GLY A 274 -15.11 14.90 1.76
C GLY A 274 -15.59 14.70 0.32
N ILE A 275 -16.04 15.79 -0.31
CA ILE A 275 -16.77 15.79 -1.59
C ILE A 275 -15.90 15.67 -2.85
N SER A 276 -14.58 15.68 -2.72
CA SER A 276 -13.62 15.77 -3.84
C SER A 276 -12.80 14.48 -4.01
N GLY A 277 -13.37 13.37 -3.55
CA GLY A 277 -12.74 12.07 -3.55
C GLY A 277 -11.38 12.09 -2.86
N CYS A 278 -10.41 11.38 -3.43
CA CYS A 278 -9.08 11.24 -2.85
C CYS A 278 -8.10 12.34 -3.30
N ARG A 279 -8.57 13.38 -3.99
CA ARG A 279 -7.71 14.51 -4.41
C ARG A 279 -7.00 15.08 -3.19
N GLY A 280 -5.71 15.38 -3.31
CA GLY A 280 -4.98 16.04 -2.24
C GLY A 280 -4.69 15.19 -1.00
N LEU A 281 -4.96 13.88 -1.08
CA LEU A 281 -4.65 12.93 -0.02
C LEU A 281 -3.45 12.07 -0.44
N THR A 282 -2.51 11.94 0.48
CA THR A 282 -1.48 10.89 0.41
C THR A 282 -1.86 9.77 1.36
N PHE A 283 -1.54 8.55 0.96
CA PHE A 283 -1.84 7.32 1.67
C PHE A 283 -0.54 6.62 1.97
N CYS A 284 -0.35 6.25 3.23
CA CYS A 284 0.70 5.36 3.66
C CYS A 284 0.08 4.04 4.10
N LEU A 285 0.70 2.95 3.66
CA LEU A 285 0.31 1.57 3.94
C LEU A 285 1.45 0.87 4.70
N PRO A 286 1.21 -0.33 5.25
CA PRO A 286 2.25 -1.10 5.91
C PRO A 286 3.44 -1.35 4.99
N ASP A 287 4.61 -1.55 5.59
CA ASP A 287 5.78 -1.99 4.84
C ASP A 287 5.48 -3.34 4.18
N PRO A 288 5.99 -3.59 2.96
CA PRO A 288 6.99 -2.79 2.25
C PRO A 288 6.44 -1.67 1.33
N TYR A 289 5.14 -1.37 1.34
CA TYR A 289 4.55 -0.44 0.36
C TYR A 289 5.04 1.01 0.52
N GLY A 290 4.98 1.54 1.73
CA GLY A 290 5.35 2.94 1.99
C GLY A 290 4.20 3.92 1.75
N CYS A 291 4.46 5.03 1.04
CA CYS A 291 3.46 6.08 0.81
C CYS A 291 3.36 6.48 -0.66
N SER A 292 2.15 6.83 -1.10
CA SER A 292 1.85 7.33 -2.44
C SER A 292 0.57 8.19 -2.45
N CYS A 293 0.36 8.94 -3.52
CA CYS A 293 -0.98 9.40 -3.86
C CYS A 293 -1.92 8.21 -4.13
N GLY A 294 -3.22 8.43 -3.95
CA GLY A 294 -4.24 7.45 -4.37
C GLY A 294 -4.29 7.31 -5.90
N SER A 295 -4.83 6.20 -6.39
CA SER A 295 -4.97 5.97 -7.84
C SER A 295 -5.61 7.16 -8.54
N GLY A 296 -5.09 7.51 -9.71
CA GLY A 296 -5.55 8.64 -10.50
C GLY A 296 -4.89 9.97 -10.15
N TRP A 297 -4.20 10.12 -9.01
CA TRP A 297 -3.62 11.39 -8.57
C TRP A 297 -2.09 11.34 -8.53
N ARG A 298 -1.46 12.49 -8.79
CA ARG A 298 0.00 12.68 -8.72
C ARG A 298 0.39 14.06 -8.20
N GLY A 299 1.71 14.28 -8.14
CA GLY A 299 2.33 15.52 -7.66
C GLY A 299 2.61 15.47 -6.16
N SER A 300 3.46 16.38 -5.67
CA SER A 300 3.89 16.42 -4.27
C SER A 300 2.77 16.60 -3.26
N GLN A 301 1.62 17.14 -3.72
CA GLN A 301 0.41 17.34 -2.92
C GLN A 301 -0.75 16.45 -3.37
N CYS A 302 -0.56 15.52 -4.32
CA CYS A 302 -1.63 14.65 -4.84
C CYS A 302 -2.84 15.39 -5.43
N GLN A 303 -2.66 16.62 -5.92
CA GLN A 303 -3.74 17.45 -6.45
C GLN A 303 -3.89 17.38 -7.96
N GLU A 304 -2.87 16.88 -8.65
CA GLU A 304 -2.80 16.82 -10.10
C GLU A 304 -3.41 15.51 -10.60
N ALA A 305 -4.22 15.61 -11.65
CA ALA A 305 -4.74 14.44 -12.33
C ALA A 305 -3.66 13.72 -13.14
N CYS A 306 -3.84 12.40 -13.34
CA CYS A 306 -3.06 11.68 -14.34
C CYS A 306 -3.27 12.32 -15.72
N THR A 307 -2.17 12.40 -16.47
CA THR A 307 -2.23 12.70 -17.90
C THR A 307 -2.95 11.55 -18.63
N PRO A 308 -3.59 11.82 -19.78
CA PRO A 308 -4.22 10.77 -20.59
C PRO A 308 -3.27 9.60 -20.85
N GLY A 309 -3.78 8.38 -20.79
CA GLY A 309 -2.99 7.16 -20.97
C GLY A 309 -2.25 6.66 -19.71
N HIS A 310 -2.36 7.35 -18.59
CA HIS A 310 -1.72 6.95 -17.32
C HIS A 310 -2.75 6.72 -16.21
N PHE A 311 -2.43 5.81 -15.29
CA PHE A 311 -3.28 5.42 -14.18
C PHE A 311 -2.46 4.92 -12.97
N GLY A 312 -3.16 4.51 -11.91
CA GLY A 312 -2.53 3.93 -10.72
C GLY A 312 -2.02 4.97 -9.73
N ALA A 313 -1.43 4.49 -8.64
CA ALA A 313 -0.85 5.33 -7.60
C ALA A 313 0.30 6.19 -8.18
N ASP A 314 0.32 7.48 -7.82
CA ASP A 314 1.24 8.49 -8.37
C ASP A 314 1.21 8.60 -9.92
N CYS A 315 0.18 8.05 -10.59
CA CYS A 315 0.08 7.93 -12.05
C CYS A 315 1.29 7.24 -12.71
N ARG A 316 1.91 6.27 -12.02
CA ARG A 316 3.14 5.61 -12.50
C ARG A 316 2.91 4.51 -13.53
N LEU A 317 1.66 4.12 -13.77
CA LEU A 317 1.34 3.05 -14.71
C LEU A 317 0.84 3.64 -16.01
N GLN A 318 1.28 3.05 -17.13
CA GLN A 318 0.81 3.39 -18.46
C GLN A 318 -0.21 2.35 -18.92
N CYS A 319 -1.32 2.82 -19.48
CA CYS A 319 -2.33 1.94 -20.08
C CYS A 319 -1.79 1.28 -21.36
N GLN A 320 -2.02 -0.02 -21.48
CA GLN A 320 -1.68 -0.84 -22.65
C GLN A 320 -2.94 -1.56 -23.17
N CYS A 321 -4.06 -0.84 -23.22
CA CYS A 321 -5.36 -1.44 -23.50
C CYS A 321 -5.44 -1.94 -24.95
N GLN A 322 -5.93 -3.16 -25.12
CA GLN A 322 -6.13 -3.84 -26.38
C GLN A 322 -7.62 -3.88 -26.73
N ASN A 323 -7.95 -4.30 -27.96
CA ASN A 323 -9.31 -4.61 -28.39
C ASN A 323 -10.32 -3.48 -28.17
N GLY A 324 -9.89 -2.22 -28.32
CA GLY A 324 -10.74 -1.04 -28.15
C GLY A 324 -10.99 -0.64 -26.68
N GLY A 325 -10.24 -1.20 -25.72
CA GLY A 325 -10.28 -0.77 -24.33
C GLY A 325 -9.86 0.70 -24.16
N THR A 326 -10.53 1.40 -23.26
CA THR A 326 -10.23 2.80 -22.93
C THR A 326 -9.41 2.89 -21.66
N CYS A 327 -8.59 3.93 -21.53
CA CYS A 327 -7.78 4.15 -20.35
C CYS A 327 -8.50 5.07 -19.36
N ASP A 328 -8.92 4.51 -18.23
CA ASP A 328 -9.39 5.25 -17.07
C ASP A 328 -8.24 5.46 -16.07
N ARG A 329 -8.11 6.69 -15.56
CA ARG A 329 -7.01 7.06 -14.66
C ARG A 329 -7.06 6.37 -13.30
N PHE A 330 -8.23 5.87 -12.87
CA PHE A 330 -8.40 5.23 -11.57
C PHE A 330 -8.21 3.72 -11.65
N SER A 331 -8.80 3.09 -12.67
CA SER A 331 -8.91 1.62 -12.79
C SER A 331 -7.99 0.99 -13.84
N GLY A 332 -7.40 1.79 -14.74
CA GLY A 332 -6.62 1.28 -15.87
C GLY A 332 -7.50 1.01 -17.07
N CYS A 333 -7.38 -0.17 -17.67
CA CYS A 333 -8.13 -0.49 -18.88
C CYS A 333 -9.59 -0.84 -18.57
N VAL A 334 -10.51 -0.07 -19.16
CA VAL A 334 -11.94 -0.37 -19.16
C VAL A 334 -12.26 -1.13 -20.44
N CYS A 335 -12.58 -2.41 -20.27
CA CYS A 335 -12.78 -3.31 -21.39
C CYS A 335 -14.19 -3.22 -21.98
N PRO A 336 -14.32 -3.26 -23.32
CA PRO A 336 -15.62 -3.39 -23.94
C PRO A 336 -16.26 -4.74 -23.62
N SER A 337 -17.57 -4.84 -23.82
CA SER A 337 -18.32 -6.07 -23.65
C SER A 337 -17.66 -7.23 -24.42
N GLY A 338 -17.51 -8.38 -23.75
CA GLY A 338 -16.85 -9.56 -24.32
C GLY A 338 -15.35 -9.65 -24.07
N TRP A 339 -14.70 -8.59 -23.57
CA TRP A 339 -13.27 -8.59 -23.25
C TRP A 339 -13.00 -8.42 -21.75
N HIS A 340 -11.88 -8.98 -21.28
CA HIS A 340 -11.41 -8.84 -19.90
C HIS A 340 -9.89 -9.03 -19.81
N GLY A 341 -9.34 -8.94 -18.60
CA GLY A 341 -7.89 -8.91 -18.38
C GLY A 341 -7.40 -7.49 -18.08
N VAL A 342 -6.15 -7.38 -17.64
CA VAL A 342 -5.55 -6.09 -17.23
C VAL A 342 -5.41 -5.14 -18.42
N HIS A 343 -5.30 -5.71 -19.62
CA HIS A 343 -5.12 -5.01 -20.88
C HIS A 343 -6.25 -5.29 -21.86
N CYS A 344 -7.37 -5.87 -21.41
CA CYS A 344 -8.47 -6.31 -22.28
C CYS A 344 -8.03 -7.34 -23.34
N GLU A 345 -7.06 -8.18 -22.99
CA GLU A 345 -6.40 -9.13 -23.88
C GLU A 345 -7.12 -10.48 -24.00
N LYS A 346 -8.13 -10.75 -23.17
CA LYS A 346 -8.86 -12.04 -23.13
C LYS A 346 -10.30 -11.85 -23.60
N SER A 347 -10.74 -12.64 -24.58
CA SER A 347 -12.15 -12.66 -25.00
C SER A 347 -12.94 -13.75 -24.30
N ARG A 348 -14.21 -13.47 -24.01
CA ARG A 348 -15.15 -14.40 -23.37
C ARG A 348 -15.61 -15.53 -24.30
N ASP A 349 -15.36 -15.41 -25.60
CA ASP A 349 -15.74 -16.40 -26.62
C ASP A 349 -14.84 -17.65 -26.63
N TRP A 350 -13.78 -17.71 -25.80
CA TRP A 350 -12.92 -18.89 -25.64
C TRP A 350 -13.42 -19.93 -24.63
N VAL A 351 -14.64 -19.77 -24.10
CA VAL A 351 -15.30 -20.79 -23.28
C VAL A 351 -16.29 -21.59 -24.14
N ASP A 352 -15.81 -22.22 -25.21
CA ASP A 352 -16.47 -23.42 -25.80
C ASP A 352 -15.54 -24.24 -26.72
N GLY A 353 -14.26 -24.36 -26.37
CA GLY A 353 -13.25 -25.05 -27.20
C GLY A 353 -12.85 -26.46 -26.74
N SER A 354 -13.24 -26.90 -25.55
CA SER A 354 -12.83 -28.20 -24.99
C SER A 354 -14.01 -29.12 -24.69
N ALA A 355 -14.95 -29.21 -25.64
CA ALA A 355 -15.97 -30.25 -25.65
C ALA A 355 -16.03 -30.92 -27.03
N SER A 356 -14.89 -31.46 -27.50
CA SER A 356 -14.90 -32.31 -28.70
C SER A 356 -13.76 -33.32 -28.72
N THR A 357 -13.77 -34.29 -27.80
CA THR A 357 -13.42 -35.71 -28.08
C THR A 357 -13.45 -36.53 -26.79
N GLU A 358 -14.64 -37.01 -26.39
CA GLU A 358 -14.78 -38.22 -25.57
C GLU A 358 -16.26 -38.58 -25.43
N LYS A 359 -16.85 -39.18 -26.47
CA LYS A 359 -18.03 -40.05 -26.33
C LYS A 359 -18.26 -40.87 -27.60
N GLN A 360 -17.35 -41.80 -27.87
CA GLN A 360 -17.63 -42.97 -28.71
C GLN A 360 -16.87 -44.16 -28.13
N ASN A 361 -17.46 -44.82 -27.13
CA ASN A 361 -17.54 -46.28 -27.03
C ASN A 361 -18.05 -46.71 -25.65
N MET A 362 -19.24 -47.30 -25.65
CA MET A 362 -19.81 -48.32 -24.76
C MET A 362 -21.34 -48.13 -24.82
N ASP A 363 -22.20 -49.12 -24.99
CA ASP A 363 -22.18 -50.49 -25.51
C ASP A 363 -23.68 -50.87 -25.61
N GLU A 364 -24.01 -51.93 -26.33
CA GLU A 364 -25.38 -52.44 -26.50
C GLU A 364 -26.03 -52.87 -25.16
N GLY A 365 -27.35 -52.69 -25.02
CA GLY A 365 -28.06 -53.16 -23.81
C GLY A 365 -29.56 -52.89 -23.67
N ARG A 366 -30.37 -53.36 -24.64
CA ARG A 366 -31.72 -53.96 -24.54
C ARG A 366 -32.61 -53.70 -23.29
N PHE A 367 -33.85 -53.22 -23.52
CA PHE A 367 -35.18 -53.53 -22.91
C PHE A 367 -36.07 -52.29 -23.20
N GLY A 368 -37.18 -52.27 -23.95
CA GLY A 368 -38.32 -53.17 -24.07
C GLY A 368 -39.58 -52.40 -23.64
N GLY A 369 -40.56 -52.14 -24.53
CA GLY A 369 -41.95 -51.89 -24.12
C GLY A 369 -42.69 -50.66 -24.68
N HIS A 370 -43.63 -50.96 -25.60
CA HIS A 370 -44.98 -50.39 -25.78
C HIS A 370 -45.25 -48.94 -26.25
N VAL A 371 -45.54 -48.86 -27.56
CA VAL A 371 -46.79 -48.43 -28.23
C VAL A 371 -47.75 -47.48 -27.49
N SER A 372 -48.06 -46.35 -28.13
CA SER A 372 -49.42 -45.76 -28.20
C SER A 372 -49.52 -44.84 -29.43
N ALA A 373 -50.57 -45.05 -30.24
CA ALA A 373 -50.86 -44.37 -31.50
C ALA A 373 -51.61 -43.03 -31.31
N PRO A 374 -51.63 -42.11 -32.29
CA PRO A 374 -52.54 -40.96 -32.29
C PRO A 374 -53.89 -41.28 -32.95
N VAL A 375 -54.95 -40.72 -32.38
CA VAL A 375 -56.35 -40.79 -32.83
C VAL A 375 -56.59 -39.71 -33.89
N GLU A 376 -57.03 -40.13 -35.09
CA GLU A 376 -57.67 -39.28 -36.11
C GLU A 376 -59.14 -39.00 -35.72
N ALA A 377 -59.62 -37.79 -36.02
CA ALA A 377 -61.04 -37.43 -36.00
C ALA A 377 -61.53 -37.20 -37.44
N PRO A 378 -62.75 -37.64 -37.82
CA PRO A 378 -63.32 -37.37 -39.14
C PRO A 378 -64.25 -36.15 -39.14
N GLY A 379 -64.41 -35.54 -40.32
CA GLY A 379 -65.67 -35.03 -40.88
C GLY A 379 -66.45 -33.97 -40.12
#